data_AF-A0AAW0GNL6-F1
#
_entry.id   AF-A0AAW0GNL6-F1
#
_cell.length_a   1.000
_cell.length_b   1.000
_cell.length_c   1.000
_cell.angle_alpha   90.00
_cell.angle_beta   90.00
_cell.angle_gamma   90.00
#
_symmetry.space_group_name_H-M   'P 1'
#
loop_
_entity.id
_entity.type
_entity.pdbx_description
1 polymer ?
#
loop_
_entity_poly.entity_id
_entity_poly.type
_entity_poly.pdbx_seq_one_letter_code
_entity_poly.pdbx_strand_id
1 'polypeptide(L)'
;MVWDGSYLIDLDYTYSRVGDLPKYLPTLAFPPSYFHRVIRTMGTGNPIVHIDIAPWGDQIESNLQLLQDRMKTETPQGGQHTVVRWVHRSSCIVKPLHGTKSIRIPVPSTAGPGPSPSGAWVVDPGWYGRIVVESEGTNEGLADLQARCKGAFPPRATGAMQAFDKRKEDRKTVFRLLRERSRPGELWLRTVREKERLMPPTSS
;
A
#
# COMPACT_ATOMS: atom_id res chain seq x y z
N MET A 1 11.71 5.96 -16.12
CA MET A 1 11.01 4.90 -16.88
C MET A 1 11.42 3.53 -16.34
N VAL A 2 10.56 2.53 -16.47
CA VAL A 2 10.80 1.11 -16.14
C VAL A 2 10.44 0.23 -17.34
N TRP A 3 11.07 -0.93 -17.50
CA TRP A 3 10.77 -1.88 -18.57
C TRP A 3 9.95 -3.06 -18.01
N ASP A 4 8.78 -3.35 -18.58
CA ASP A 4 7.92 -4.47 -18.14
C ASP A 4 8.17 -5.79 -18.89
N GLY A 5 9.13 -5.81 -19.82
CA GLY A 5 9.35 -6.95 -20.71
C GLY A 5 8.88 -6.71 -22.14
N SER A 6 8.04 -5.71 -22.38
CA SER A 6 7.50 -5.37 -23.71
C SER A 6 7.63 -3.90 -24.08
N TYR A 7 7.45 -2.99 -23.12
CA TYR A 7 7.46 -1.54 -23.34
C TYR A 7 8.23 -0.79 -22.25
N LEU A 8 8.73 0.39 -22.62
CA LEU A 8 9.20 1.38 -21.65
C LEU A 8 7.98 2.11 -21.09
N ILE A 9 7.88 2.07 -19.77
CA ILE A 9 6.78 2.60 -19.00
C ILE A 9 7.24 3.83 -18.20
N ASP A 10 6.43 4.88 -18.24
CA ASP A 10 6.64 6.05 -17.42
C ASP A 10 6.41 5.77 -15.93
N LEU A 11 7.20 6.45 -15.10
CA LEU A 11 7.04 6.41 -13.64
C LEU A 11 5.88 7.31 -13.22
N ASP A 12 5.29 6.99 -12.07
CA ASP A 12 4.25 7.81 -11.46
C ASP A 12 4.88 8.83 -10.49
N TYR A 13 4.64 10.11 -10.75
CA TYR A 13 5.19 11.22 -9.96
C TYR A 13 4.17 11.82 -8.97
N THR A 14 3.00 11.19 -8.81
CA THR A 14 1.90 11.69 -7.97
C THR A 14 2.33 11.87 -6.51
N TYR A 15 3.14 10.95 -5.98
CA TYR A 15 3.58 10.93 -4.57
C TYR A 15 5.11 10.94 -4.39
N SER A 16 5.87 10.91 -5.49
CA SER A 16 7.33 10.90 -5.47
C SER A 16 7.92 11.79 -6.56
N ARG A 17 8.86 12.65 -6.14
CA ARG A 17 9.59 13.55 -7.06
C ARG A 17 10.51 12.80 -8.02
N VAL A 18 10.91 11.58 -7.66
CA VAL A 18 11.80 10.75 -8.49
C VAL A 18 11.06 9.68 -9.28
N GLY A 19 9.73 9.62 -9.12
CA GLY A 19 8.87 8.63 -9.75
C GLY A 19 8.85 7.31 -9.00
N ASP A 20 7.66 6.73 -8.84
CA ASP A 20 7.43 5.38 -8.36
C ASP A 20 6.85 4.50 -9.49
N LEU A 21 6.65 3.21 -9.22
CA LEU A 21 6.00 2.35 -10.20
C LEU A 21 4.55 2.78 -10.41
N PRO A 22 4.06 2.76 -11.67
CA PRO A 22 2.70 3.14 -11.96
C PRO A 22 1.67 2.17 -11.39
N LYS A 23 0.50 2.72 -11.08
CA LYS A 23 -0.64 2.01 -10.46
C LYS A 23 -1.15 0.77 -11.21
N TYR A 24 -0.90 0.65 -12.51
CA TYR A 24 -1.35 -0.50 -13.30
C TYR A 24 -0.41 -1.70 -13.21
N LEU A 25 0.80 -1.53 -12.65
CA LEU A 25 1.66 -2.66 -12.31
C LEU A 25 1.22 -3.26 -10.96
N PRO A 26 0.79 -4.52 -10.92
CA PRO A 26 0.33 -5.15 -9.70
C PRO A 26 1.52 -5.38 -8.76
N THR A 27 1.66 -4.53 -7.74
CA THR A 27 2.84 -4.55 -6.84
C THR A 27 3.08 -5.93 -6.23
N LEU A 28 2.03 -6.59 -5.77
CA LEU A 28 2.13 -7.91 -5.14
C LEU A 28 2.63 -9.01 -6.09
N ALA A 29 2.65 -8.79 -7.40
CA ALA A 29 3.15 -9.77 -8.36
C ALA A 29 4.67 -9.82 -8.47
N PHE A 30 5.37 -8.84 -7.90
CA PHE A 30 6.82 -8.74 -7.93
C PHE A 30 7.37 -8.94 -6.53
N PRO A 31 8.52 -9.61 -6.35
CA PRO A 31 9.12 -9.79 -5.03
C PRO A 31 9.30 -8.45 -4.29
N PRO A 32 9.08 -8.38 -2.97
CA PRO A 32 9.31 -7.14 -2.20
C PRO A 32 10.72 -6.56 -2.39
N SER A 33 11.72 -7.41 -2.64
CA SER A 33 13.11 -7.02 -2.91
C SER A 33 13.26 -6.20 -4.19
N TYR A 34 12.37 -6.36 -5.18
CA TYR A 34 12.32 -5.53 -6.38
C TYR A 34 12.18 -4.05 -6.01
N PHE A 35 11.41 -3.78 -4.97
CA PHE A 35 11.19 -2.44 -4.45
C PHE A 35 12.34 -1.95 -3.57
N HIS A 36 13.41 -2.72 -3.30
CA HIS A 36 14.49 -2.34 -2.39
C HIS A 36 15.68 -1.65 -3.09
N ARG A 37 15.85 -1.82 -4.41
CA ARG A 37 16.98 -1.23 -5.16
C ARG A 37 16.67 -0.82 -6.60
N VAL A 38 15.57 -1.28 -7.19
CA VAL A 38 15.20 -0.98 -8.58
C VAL A 38 14.51 0.38 -8.68
N ILE A 39 13.59 0.67 -7.75
CA ILE A 39 12.98 2.00 -7.64
C ILE A 39 13.85 2.86 -6.73
N ARG A 40 14.48 3.90 -7.30
CA ARG A 40 15.23 4.86 -6.49
C ARG A 40 14.27 5.66 -5.61
N THR A 41 14.41 5.54 -4.30
CA THR A 41 13.66 6.33 -3.32
C THR A 41 14.59 7.39 -2.73
N MET A 42 14.42 8.66 -3.10
CA MET A 42 15.19 9.75 -2.49
C MET A 42 14.74 10.01 -1.04
N GLY A 43 15.69 10.32 -0.16
CA GLY A 43 15.43 10.75 1.22
C GLY A 43 15.06 9.61 2.18
N THR A 44 13.79 9.19 2.19
CA THR A 44 13.23 8.31 3.25
C THR A 44 13.54 6.82 3.09
N GLY A 45 14.02 6.38 1.92
CA GLY A 45 14.22 4.96 1.64
C GLY A 45 12.94 4.13 1.45
N ASN A 46 11.75 4.75 1.49
CA ASN A 46 10.47 4.05 1.55
C ASN A 46 9.60 4.30 0.30
N PRO A 47 9.48 3.31 -0.62
CA PRO A 47 8.80 3.48 -1.91
C PRO A 47 7.28 3.52 -1.77
N ILE A 48 6.63 4.13 -2.75
CA ILE A 48 5.18 4.03 -2.91
C ILE A 48 4.86 2.73 -3.65
N VAL A 49 3.84 2.02 -3.15
CA VAL A 49 3.35 0.77 -3.70
C VAL A 49 1.83 0.81 -3.83
N HIS A 50 1.32 0.14 -4.87
CA HIS A 50 -0.11 0.06 -5.15
C HIS A 50 -0.61 -1.37 -4.84
N ILE A 51 -1.25 -1.53 -3.68
CA ILE A 51 -1.71 -2.81 -3.13
C ILE A 51 -3.19 -2.69 -2.75
N ASP A 52 -4.04 -3.58 -3.24
CA ASP A 52 -5.41 -3.71 -2.73
C ASP A 52 -5.41 -4.63 -1.50
N ILE A 53 -5.71 -4.07 -0.32
CA ILE A 53 -5.77 -4.83 0.95
C ILE A 53 -7.17 -5.35 1.27
N ALA A 54 -8.18 -5.00 0.46
CA ALA A 54 -9.57 -5.43 0.68
C ALA A 54 -9.76 -6.94 0.86
N PRO A 55 -9.02 -7.84 0.16
CA PRO A 55 -9.13 -9.28 0.38
C PRO A 55 -8.82 -9.75 1.81
N TRP A 56 -8.13 -8.93 2.61
CA TRP A 56 -7.80 -9.21 4.00
C TRP A 56 -8.53 -8.31 5.00
N GLY A 57 -9.59 -7.63 4.55
CA GLY A 57 -10.33 -6.64 5.32
C GLY A 57 -10.79 -7.15 6.68
N ASP A 58 -11.31 -8.38 6.76
CA ASP A 58 -11.83 -8.96 8.01
C ASP A 58 -10.73 -9.14 9.07
N GLN A 59 -9.53 -9.58 8.66
CA GLN A 59 -8.39 -9.67 9.58
C GLN A 59 -7.87 -8.30 10.00
N ILE A 60 -7.96 -7.31 9.10
CA ILE A 60 -7.55 -5.94 9.38
C ILE A 60 -8.53 -5.29 10.37
N GLU A 61 -9.82 -5.57 10.23
CA GLU A 61 -10.84 -5.12 11.18
C GLU A 61 -10.61 -5.74 12.56
N SER A 62 -10.48 -7.07 12.61
CA SER A 62 -10.39 -7.80 13.88
C SER A 62 -9.12 -7.48 14.68
N ASN A 63 -8.03 -7.09 14.01
CA ASN A 63 -6.73 -6.83 14.63
C ASN A 63 -6.46 -5.32 14.82
N LEU A 64 -7.43 -4.46 14.57
CA LEU A 64 -7.25 -3.01 14.64
C LEU A 64 -7.01 -2.53 16.08
N GLN A 65 -5.96 -1.74 16.28
CA GLN A 65 -5.61 -1.13 17.56
C GLN A 65 -5.17 0.32 17.38
N LEU A 66 -5.53 1.18 18.34
CA LEU A 66 -4.98 2.54 18.45
C LEU A 66 -3.79 2.51 19.41
N LEU A 67 -2.60 2.83 18.89
CA LEU A 67 -1.33 2.72 19.62
C LEU A 67 -0.63 4.07 19.71
N GLN A 68 0.03 4.32 20.84
CA GLN A 68 0.99 5.41 20.98
C GLN A 68 2.36 4.94 20.48
N ASP A 69 2.84 5.56 19.41
CA ASP A 69 4.11 5.26 18.75
C ASP A 69 5.14 6.34 19.11
N ARG A 70 6.33 5.92 19.55
CA ARG A 70 7.44 6.81 19.92
C ARG A 70 8.59 6.58 18.96
N MET A 71 8.84 7.56 18.09
CA MET A 71 9.95 7.51 17.15
C MET A 71 11.02 8.53 17.52
N LYS A 72 12.28 8.11 17.39
CA LYS A 72 13.42 9.02 17.46
C LYS A 72 13.63 9.60 16.08
N THR A 73 13.59 10.92 15.98
CA THR A 73 13.89 11.66 14.76
C THR A 73 15.16 12.47 15.00
N GLU A 74 16.05 12.48 14.02
CA GLU A 74 17.25 13.32 14.05
C GLU A 74 16.86 14.76 13.68
N THR A 75 17.26 15.72 14.50
CA THR A 75 17.05 17.14 14.22
C THR A 75 18.04 17.60 13.15
N PRO A 76 17.73 18.69 12.41
CA PRO A 76 18.65 19.23 11.40
C PRO A 76 20.04 19.62 11.94
N GLN A 77 20.21 19.72 13.26
CA GLN A 77 21.44 20.05 13.96
C GLN A 77 22.14 18.82 14.60
N GLY A 78 21.68 17.60 14.30
CA GLY A 78 22.29 16.34 14.77
C GLY A 78 21.85 15.88 16.17
N GLY A 79 20.82 16.48 16.76
CA GLY A 79 20.22 16.02 18.02
C GLY A 79 19.17 14.93 17.81
N GLN A 80 18.92 14.07 18.80
CA GLN A 80 17.82 13.11 18.74
C GLN A 80 16.59 13.65 19.49
N HIS A 81 15.46 13.80 18.80
CA HIS A 81 14.19 14.20 19.41
C HIS A 81 13.19 13.04 19.35
N THR A 82 12.53 12.76 20.49
CA THR A 82 11.48 11.73 20.53
C THR A 82 10.15 12.36 20.17
N VAL A 83 9.56 11.94 19.07
CA VAL A 83 8.23 12.34 18.64
C VAL A 83 7.24 11.25 19.03
N VAL A 84 6.21 11.64 19.78
CA VAL A 84 5.08 10.78 20.13
C VAL A 84 3.96 11.04 19.13
N ARG A 85 3.43 9.98 18.53
CA ARG A 85 2.26 10.06 17.64
C ARG A 85 1.28 8.92 17.94
N TRP A 86 0.00 9.16 17.69
CA TRP A 86 -1.00 8.11 17.72
C TRP A 86 -1.11 7.48 16.33
N VAL A 87 -1.20 6.15 16.26
CA VAL A 87 -1.35 5.39 15.01
C VAL A 87 -2.43 4.33 15.16
N HIS A 88 -3.27 4.20 14.15
CA HIS A 88 -4.10 3.01 13.99
C HIS A 88 -3.23 1.94 13.33
N ARG A 89 -3.02 0.81 14.02
CA ARG A 89 -2.24 -0.33 13.52
C ARG A 89 -3.14 -1.54 13.43
N SER A 90 -3.00 -2.29 12.35
CA SER A 90 -3.60 -3.61 12.21
C SER A 90 -2.67 -4.55 11.44
N SER A 91 -3.04 -5.81 11.31
CA SER A 91 -2.29 -6.78 10.52
C SER A 91 -3.16 -7.86 9.90
N CYS A 92 -2.68 -8.43 8.81
CA CYS A 92 -3.23 -9.61 8.18
C CYS A 92 -2.14 -10.59 7.76
N ILE A 93 -2.55 -11.84 7.48
CA ILE A 93 -1.70 -12.89 6.93
C ILE A 93 -1.99 -13.06 5.45
N VAL A 94 -0.97 -12.82 4.63
CA VAL A 94 -0.96 -13.14 3.21
C VAL A 94 -0.45 -14.56 3.06
N LYS A 95 -1.36 -15.48 2.76
CA LYS A 95 -1.01 -16.87 2.41
C LYS A 95 -2.06 -17.44 1.46
N PRO A 96 -1.68 -18.39 0.58
CA PRO A 96 -2.64 -19.13 -0.21
C PRO A 96 -3.69 -19.83 0.67
N LEU A 97 -4.92 -19.92 0.16
CA LEU A 97 -5.97 -20.72 0.80
C LEU A 97 -5.61 -22.21 0.76
N HIS A 98 -6.14 -23.00 1.70
CA HIS A 98 -5.92 -24.44 1.74
C HIS A 98 -6.25 -25.09 0.38
N GLY A 99 -5.32 -25.89 -0.14
CA GLY A 99 -5.45 -26.55 -1.45
C GLY A 99 -5.01 -25.69 -2.65
N THR A 100 -4.71 -24.40 -2.47
CA THR A 100 -4.17 -23.52 -3.51
C THR A 100 -2.67 -23.27 -3.32
N LYS A 101 -1.92 -23.13 -4.42
CA LYS A 101 -0.48 -22.83 -4.38
C LYS A 101 -0.18 -21.33 -4.50
N SER A 102 -1.16 -20.53 -4.93
CA SER A 102 -1.00 -19.10 -5.19
C SER A 102 -2.27 -18.31 -4.91
N ILE A 103 -2.10 -17.01 -4.70
CA ILE A 103 -3.19 -16.04 -4.54
C ILE A 103 -3.30 -15.27 -5.86
N ARG A 104 -4.49 -15.23 -6.49
CA ARG A 104 -4.71 -14.44 -7.72
C ARG A 104 -4.86 -12.96 -7.37
N ILE A 105 -4.24 -12.11 -8.16
CA ILE A 105 -4.38 -10.65 -8.06
C ILE A 105 -5.47 -10.21 -9.04
N PRO A 106 -6.54 -9.55 -8.57
CA PRO A 106 -7.49 -8.93 -9.48
C PRO A 106 -6.81 -7.74 -10.17
N VAL A 107 -6.62 -7.84 -11.48
CA VAL A 107 -6.12 -6.74 -12.31
C VAL A 107 -7.17 -6.29 -13.31
N PRO A 108 -7.21 -5.01 -13.70
CA PRO A 108 -8.02 -4.57 -14.82
C PRO A 108 -7.68 -5.32 -16.11
N SER A 109 -8.65 -5.50 -17.01
CA SER A 109 -8.43 -6.14 -18.32
C SER A 109 -7.36 -5.45 -19.17
N THR A 110 -7.06 -4.18 -18.88
CA THR A 110 -6.02 -3.38 -19.55
C THR A 110 -4.59 -3.73 -19.12
N ALA A 111 -4.39 -4.49 -18.03
CA ALA A 111 -3.06 -4.82 -17.50
C ALA A 111 -2.33 -5.91 -18.31
N GLY A 112 -2.97 -6.47 -19.33
CA GLY A 112 -2.41 -7.56 -20.13
C GLY A 112 -2.30 -8.89 -19.37
N PRO A 113 -1.88 -9.98 -20.06
CA PRO A 113 -1.72 -11.28 -19.43
C PRO A 113 -0.54 -11.25 -18.43
N GLY A 114 -0.76 -11.83 -17.25
CA GLY A 114 0.28 -12.02 -16.25
C GLY A 114 1.28 -13.12 -16.63
N PRO A 115 2.41 -13.22 -15.91
CA PRO A 115 3.51 -14.12 -16.26
C PRO A 115 3.20 -15.62 -15.97
N SER A 116 2.06 -15.93 -15.36
CA SER A 116 1.64 -17.32 -15.14
C SER A 116 1.32 -18.02 -16.48
N PRO A 117 1.49 -19.36 -16.60
CA PRO A 117 1.03 -20.11 -17.77
C PRO A 117 -0.47 -19.93 -18.09
N SER A 118 -1.26 -19.56 -17.08
CA SER A 118 -2.70 -19.26 -17.23
C SER A 118 -3.01 -17.82 -17.65
N GLY A 119 -1.99 -16.98 -17.85
CA GLY A 119 -2.13 -15.53 -18.04
C GLY A 119 -2.59 -14.79 -16.78
N ALA A 120 -2.65 -15.44 -15.62
CA ALA A 120 -3.06 -14.83 -14.37
C ALA A 120 -1.91 -14.07 -13.69
N TRP A 121 -2.26 -12.93 -13.09
CA TRP A 121 -1.40 -12.27 -12.12
C TRP A 121 -1.58 -12.94 -10.75
N VAL A 122 -0.47 -13.28 -10.11
CA VAL A 122 -0.46 -13.97 -8.82
C VAL A 122 0.46 -13.25 -7.85
N VAL A 123 0.15 -13.31 -6.56
CA VAL A 123 1.01 -12.77 -5.50
C VAL A 123 2.32 -13.55 -5.49
N ASP A 124 3.44 -12.83 -5.57
CA ASP A 124 4.76 -13.40 -5.44
C ASP A 124 4.94 -13.99 -4.02
N PRO A 125 5.48 -15.20 -3.88
CA PRO A 125 5.66 -15.84 -2.58
C PRO A 125 6.51 -15.04 -1.58
N GLY A 126 7.32 -14.09 -2.03
CA GLY A 126 8.06 -13.17 -1.16
C GLY A 126 7.16 -12.24 -0.32
N TRP A 127 5.89 -12.07 -0.71
CA TRP A 127 4.89 -11.36 0.10
C TRP A 127 4.20 -12.24 1.14
N TYR A 128 4.40 -13.56 1.10
CA TYR A 128 3.74 -14.46 2.05
C TYR A 128 4.26 -14.22 3.47
N GLY A 129 3.33 -14.20 4.42
CA GLY A 129 3.62 -13.87 5.81
C GLY A 129 2.67 -12.79 6.32
N ARG A 130 3.16 -11.96 7.24
CA ARG A 130 2.37 -10.93 7.89
C ARG A 130 2.55 -9.58 7.19
N ILE A 131 1.44 -8.92 6.89
CA ILE A 131 1.44 -7.50 6.53
C ILE A 131 0.89 -6.73 7.73
N VAL A 132 1.64 -5.72 8.16
CA VAL A 132 1.23 -4.75 9.17
C VAL A 132 0.89 -3.44 8.45
N VAL A 133 -0.31 -2.92 8.70
CA VAL A 133 -0.79 -1.67 8.09
C VAL A 133 -0.94 -0.61 9.17
N GLU A 134 -0.40 0.57 8.93
CA GLU A 134 -0.54 1.74 9.78
C GLU A 134 -1.26 2.89 9.07
N SER A 135 -2.15 3.55 9.79
CA SER A 135 -2.71 4.85 9.42
C SER A 135 -2.59 5.83 10.58
N GLU A 136 -2.86 7.11 10.31
CA GLU A 136 -2.83 8.17 11.33
C GLU A 136 -3.84 7.88 12.45
N GLY A 137 -3.47 8.15 13.70
CA GLY A 137 -4.33 7.96 14.88
C GLY A 137 -5.53 8.89 15.01
N THR A 138 -5.95 9.57 13.94
CA THR A 138 -7.14 10.42 13.91
C THR A 138 -8.34 9.65 13.35
N ASN A 139 -9.55 10.19 13.53
CA ASN A 139 -10.77 9.60 12.99
C ASN A 139 -10.77 9.54 11.46
N GLU A 140 -10.11 10.49 10.79
CA GLU A 140 -9.92 10.52 9.34
C GLU A 140 -8.97 9.42 8.89
N GLY A 141 -7.87 9.18 9.64
CA GLY A 141 -6.95 8.08 9.38
C GLY A 141 -7.63 6.72 9.51
N LEU A 142 -8.45 6.55 10.55
CA LEU A 142 -9.29 5.36 10.70
C LEU A 142 -10.28 5.21 9.54
N ALA A 143 -10.99 6.29 9.17
CA ALA A 143 -11.95 6.26 8.06
C ALA A 143 -11.28 5.88 6.74
N ASP A 144 -10.07 6.40 6.47
CA ASP A 144 -9.30 6.05 5.28
C ASP A 144 -8.92 4.56 5.28
N LEU A 145 -8.44 4.02 6.41
CA LEU A 145 -8.13 2.58 6.52
C LEU A 145 -9.37 1.70 6.30
N GLN A 146 -10.52 2.09 6.87
CA GLN A 146 -11.78 1.38 6.68
C GLN A 146 -12.23 1.38 5.22
N ALA A 147 -12.14 2.53 4.55
CA ALA A 147 -12.52 2.67 3.15
C ALA A 147 -11.67 1.78 2.20
N ARG A 148 -10.42 1.49 2.58
CA ARG A 148 -9.53 0.59 1.85
C ARG A 148 -9.89 -0.88 1.98
N CYS A 149 -10.65 -1.24 3.02
CA CYS A 149 -11.05 -2.62 3.31
C CYS A 149 -12.43 -3.01 2.72
N LYS A 150 -13.00 -2.16 1.85
CA LYS A 150 -14.21 -2.41 1.02
C LYS A 150 -15.36 -3.16 1.74
N GLY A 151 -15.74 -2.71 2.93
CA GLY A 151 -16.95 -3.20 3.63
C GLY A 151 -16.71 -4.24 4.73
N ALA A 152 -15.45 -4.60 5.02
CA ALA A 152 -15.13 -5.46 6.16
C ALA A 152 -15.47 -4.82 7.53
N PHE A 153 -15.48 -3.50 7.60
CA PHE A 153 -15.86 -2.78 8.81
C PHE A 153 -17.36 -2.57 8.90
N PRO A 154 -17.95 -2.59 10.12
CA PRO A 154 -19.36 -2.27 10.31
C PRO A 154 -19.73 -0.94 9.63
N PRO A 155 -20.87 -0.88 8.92
CA PRO A 155 -21.28 0.34 8.24
C PRO A 155 -21.45 1.47 9.26
N ARG A 156 -20.76 2.60 9.02
CA ARG A 156 -20.99 3.81 9.81
C ARG A 156 -22.40 4.32 9.52
N ALA A 157 -23.04 4.89 10.54
CA ALA A 157 -24.28 5.63 10.38
C ALA A 157 -24.03 6.93 9.60
N THR A 158 -23.96 6.83 8.27
CA THR A 158 -23.88 8.00 7.38
C THR A 158 -24.61 7.70 6.07
N GLY A 159 -25.73 8.40 5.88
CA GLY A 159 -26.49 8.42 4.64
C GLY A 159 -25.85 9.36 3.62
N ALA A 160 -25.37 8.77 2.52
CA ALA A 160 -25.31 9.36 1.19
C ALA A 160 -24.56 8.35 0.30
N MET A 161 -25.23 7.89 -0.75
CA MET A 161 -24.64 7.08 -1.80
C MET A 161 -23.62 7.97 -2.53
N GLN A 162 -22.34 7.89 -2.18
CA GLN A 162 -21.30 8.69 -2.85
C GLN A 162 -21.14 8.19 -4.28
N ALA A 163 -21.22 9.11 -5.24
CA ALA A 163 -20.91 8.83 -6.64
C ALA A 163 -19.52 8.17 -6.78
N PHE A 164 -19.40 7.24 -7.72
CA PHE A 164 -18.15 6.53 -7.99
C PHE A 164 -17.07 7.50 -8.47
N ASP A 165 -16.17 7.89 -7.59
CA ASP A 165 -15.01 8.71 -7.92
C ASP A 165 -13.79 7.81 -8.10
N LYS A 166 -13.42 7.57 -9.36
CA LYS A 166 -12.26 6.75 -9.75
C LYS A 166 -10.96 7.23 -9.07
N ARG A 167 -10.83 8.52 -8.76
CA ARG A 167 -9.64 9.08 -8.08
C ARG A 167 -9.57 8.65 -6.63
N LYS A 168 -10.72 8.61 -5.95
CA LYS A 168 -10.81 8.09 -4.58
C LYS A 168 -10.54 6.59 -4.55
N GLU A 169 -10.96 5.85 -5.57
CA GLU A 169 -10.70 4.41 -5.65
C GLU A 169 -9.21 4.12 -5.84
N ASP A 170 -8.54 4.81 -6.76
CA ASP A 170 -7.10 4.66 -6.99
C ASP A 170 -6.29 4.96 -5.72
N ARG A 171 -6.74 5.90 -4.88
CA ARG A 171 -6.07 6.24 -3.62
C ARG A 171 -6.09 5.11 -2.60
N LYS A 172 -7.13 4.26 -2.62
CA LYS A 172 -7.30 3.19 -1.62
C LYS A 172 -6.22 2.12 -1.71
N THR A 173 -5.55 2.03 -2.84
CA THR A 173 -4.45 1.07 -3.03
C THR A 173 -3.08 1.66 -2.75
N VAL A 174 -2.96 2.96 -2.45
CA VAL A 174 -1.64 3.63 -2.32
C VAL A 174 -1.09 3.50 -0.90
N PHE A 175 0.05 2.84 -0.76
CA PHE A 175 0.78 2.66 0.49
C PHE A 175 2.25 3.06 0.34
N ARG A 176 2.85 3.43 1.47
CA ARG A 176 4.31 3.55 1.60
C ARG A 176 4.82 2.27 2.27
N LEU A 177 5.78 1.59 1.63
CA LEU A 177 6.46 0.44 2.21
C LEU A 177 7.54 0.93 3.20
N LEU A 178 7.38 0.64 4.49
CA LEU A 178 8.30 1.02 5.56
C LEU A 178 9.43 0.00 5.66
N ARG A 179 10.51 0.21 4.92
CA ARG A 179 11.61 -0.75 4.79
C ARG A 179 12.34 -0.95 6.12
N GLU A 180 12.54 0.13 6.88
CA GLU A 180 13.25 0.12 8.17
C GLU A 180 12.55 -0.72 9.25
N ARG A 181 11.25 -0.97 9.09
CA ARG A 181 10.45 -1.80 10.01
C ARG A 181 10.20 -3.20 9.47
N SER A 182 10.33 -3.37 8.15
CA SER A 182 10.07 -4.62 7.46
C SER A 182 11.22 -5.62 7.66
N ARG A 183 10.87 -6.90 7.73
CA ARG A 183 11.79 -8.02 7.90
C ARG A 183 11.26 -9.25 7.15
N PRO A 184 12.08 -10.28 6.88
CA PRO A 184 11.58 -11.49 6.22
C PRO A 184 10.33 -12.05 6.92
N GLY A 185 9.25 -12.25 6.16
CA GLY A 185 7.95 -12.72 6.67
C GLY A 185 7.08 -11.67 7.37
N GLU A 186 7.54 -10.42 7.54
CA GLU A 186 6.74 -9.32 8.08
C GLU A 186 7.01 -8.00 7.35
N LEU A 187 6.00 -7.51 6.63
CA LEU A 187 6.09 -6.27 5.85
C LEU A 187 5.26 -5.17 6.49
N TRP A 188 5.79 -3.96 6.48
CA TRP A 188 5.15 -2.80 7.09
C TRP A 188 4.71 -1.82 6.02
N LEU A 189 3.41 -1.49 6.02
CA LEU A 189 2.80 -0.55 5.10
C LEU A 189 2.21 0.62 5.90
N ARG A 190 2.30 1.82 5.33
CA ARG A 190 1.61 3.00 5.85
C ARG A 190 0.70 3.58 4.78
N THR A 191 -0.53 3.91 5.14
CA THR A 191 -1.43 4.64 4.23
C THR A 191 -0.82 5.97 3.81
N VAL A 192 -0.87 6.29 2.51
CA VAL A 192 -0.42 7.57 1.97
C VAL A 192 -1.56 8.58 2.04
N ARG A 193 -1.27 9.78 2.53
CA ARG A 193 -2.27 10.84 2.75
C ARG A 193 -2.37 11.78 1.56
N GLU A 194 -3.51 12.45 1.43
CA GLU A 194 -3.72 13.45 0.35
C GLU A 194 -2.69 14.58 0.39
N LYS A 195 -2.35 15.05 1.60
CA LYS A 195 -1.33 16.11 1.79
C LYS A 195 0.08 15.70 1.35
N GLU A 196 0.33 14.42 1.10
CA GLU A 196 1.62 13.92 0.60
C GLU A 196 1.67 13.90 -0.94
N ARG A 197 0.56 14.24 -1.60
CA ARG A 197 0.47 14.34 -3.05
C ARG A 197 1.26 15.55 -3.55
N LEU A 198 2.06 15.35 -4.59
CA LEU A 198 2.92 16.38 -5.18
C LEU A 198 2.29 17.06 -6.39
N MET A 199 1.44 16.33 -7.13
CA MET A 199 0.78 16.84 -8.33
C MET A 199 -0.72 17.02 -8.08
N PRO A 200 -1.33 18.14 -8.51
CA PRO A 200 -2.77 18.28 -8.45
C PRO A 200 -3.46 17.15 -9.24
N PRO A 201 -4.70 16.77 -8.89
CA PRO A 201 -5.45 15.78 -9.66
C PRO A 201 -5.57 16.27 -11.10
N THR A 202 -5.09 15.48 -12.06
CA THR A 202 -5.25 15.78 -13.48
C THR A 202 -6.75 15.80 -13.79
N SER A 203 -7.23 16.93 -14.31
CA SER A 203 -8.58 17.08 -14.84
C SER A 203 -8.69 16.28 -16.14
N SER A 204 -9.12 15.02 -16.01
CA SER A 204 -9.66 14.20 -17.08
C SER A 204 -11.12 14.55 -17.34
#